data_AF-A0A1M6L5Z1-F1
#
_entry.id   AF-A0A1M6L5Z1-F1
#
_cell.length_a   1.000
_cell.length_b   1.000
_cell.length_c   1.000
_cell.angle_alpha   90.00
_cell.angle_beta   90.00
_cell.angle_gamma   90.00
#
_symmetry.space_group_name_H-M   'P 1'
#
loop_
_entity.id
_entity.type
_entity.pdbx_description
1 polymer ?
#
loop_
_entity_poly.entity_id
_entity_poly.type
_entity_poly.pdbx_seq_one_letter_code
_entity_poly.pdbx_strand_id
1 'polypeptide(L)'
;MLETIASLFAVIGGIYAFWRWVTRKSAESLVGQNQQEEQPKTSEVFSLVERFVQIYKSHGIERTQIPRFLGEEGGLSLVDVSTDEKLLQALNEKLLQTTCDSFGVQRDWLDGKDVPIYPYLGHNDDLSSYIDFLLELKKSGVAIQGFAIKRPEDKLQKSIESHGPCDCFFIALLFRVELDHWGDCCQDSIWRYYPLGDQIYWGYERTRMQLKAKTLIAHMLGIYFKGCVMEADEIEAIMEGQIFPGPLMEHRSHVGWYPEDYIFTAAESRSVADSEEALKVRNWYSRKGWREKLEAIIGPIEDNTPLKDGKINPHWHDSRDEMVY
;
A
#
# COMPACT_ATOMS: atom_id res chain seq x y z
N MET A 1 -33.05 5.90 9.96
CA MET A 1 -33.41 5.70 8.54
C MET A 1 -32.19 5.76 7.61
N LEU A 2 -31.12 6.50 7.95
CA LEU A 2 -29.86 6.54 7.18
C LEU A 2 -28.94 5.32 7.44
N GLU A 3 -28.95 4.74 8.64
CA GLU A 3 -28.11 3.57 8.97
C GLU A 3 -28.52 2.29 8.23
N THR A 4 -29.80 2.14 7.93
CA THR A 4 -30.34 1.00 7.16
C THR A 4 -29.96 1.01 5.68
N ILE A 5 -29.56 2.17 5.13
CA ILE A 5 -29.18 2.31 3.72
C ILE A 5 -27.71 1.91 3.53
N ALA A 6 -26.83 2.22 4.48
CA ALA A 6 -25.41 1.86 4.42
C ALA A 6 -25.19 0.33 4.48
N SER A 7 -25.95 -0.37 5.31
CA SER A 7 -25.91 -1.84 5.40
C SER A 7 -26.35 -2.51 4.10
N LEU A 8 -27.30 -1.90 3.38
CA LEU A 8 -27.81 -2.42 2.11
C LEU A 8 -26.74 -2.31 1.00
N PHE A 9 -26.00 -1.19 0.95
CA PHE A 9 -24.90 -1.02 -0.01
C PHE A 9 -23.73 -1.97 0.23
N ALA A 10 -23.38 -2.27 1.49
CA ALA A 10 -22.33 -3.24 1.80
C ALA A 10 -22.69 -4.68 1.36
N VAL A 11 -23.95 -5.08 1.55
CA VAL A 11 -24.46 -6.39 1.11
C VAL A 11 -24.51 -6.48 -0.41
N ILE A 12 -24.97 -5.42 -1.09
CA ILE A 12 -25.00 -5.37 -2.56
C ILE A 12 -23.59 -5.37 -3.15
N GLY A 13 -22.64 -4.65 -2.55
CA GLY A 13 -21.23 -4.66 -2.94
C GLY A 13 -20.58 -6.05 -2.81
N GLY A 14 -20.83 -6.75 -1.70
CA GLY A 14 -20.36 -8.12 -1.50
C GLY A 14 -20.96 -9.12 -2.49
N ILE A 15 -22.26 -9.01 -2.79
CA ILE A 15 -22.94 -9.85 -3.80
C ILE A 15 -22.38 -9.57 -5.19
N TYR A 16 -22.14 -8.31 -5.54
CA TYR A 16 -21.58 -7.94 -6.84
C TYR A 16 -20.14 -8.44 -7.02
N ALA A 17 -19.29 -8.30 -5.99
CA ALA A 17 -17.94 -8.85 -5.99
C ALA A 17 -17.94 -10.38 -6.13
N PHE A 18 -18.81 -11.07 -5.40
CA PHE A 18 -18.97 -12.53 -5.51
C PHE A 18 -19.46 -12.96 -6.91
N TRP A 19 -20.46 -12.27 -7.47
CA TRP A 19 -20.98 -12.58 -8.81
C TRP A 19 -19.95 -12.31 -9.92
N ARG A 20 -19.14 -11.25 -9.77
CA ARG A 20 -18.04 -10.92 -10.69
C ARG A 20 -16.90 -11.94 -10.59
N TRP A 21 -16.57 -12.41 -9.38
CA TRP A 21 -15.61 -13.50 -9.16
C TRP A 21 -16.07 -14.83 -9.79
N VAL A 22 -17.34 -15.21 -9.57
CA VAL A 22 -17.92 -16.43 -10.18
C VAL A 22 -17.94 -16.36 -11.70
N THR A 23 -18.30 -15.22 -12.29
CA THR A 23 -18.34 -15.08 -13.76
C THR A 23 -16.97 -15.07 -14.39
N ARG A 24 -15.96 -14.50 -13.71
CA ARG A 24 -14.56 -14.55 -14.16
C ARG A 24 -13.99 -15.98 -14.12
N LYS A 25 -14.24 -16.75 -13.06
CA LYS A 25 -13.86 -18.19 -13.01
C LYS A 25 -14.55 -19.02 -14.10
N SER A 26 -15.82 -18.74 -14.40
CA SER A 26 -16.55 -19.42 -15.49
C SER A 26 -16.00 -19.07 -16.87
N ALA A 27 -15.66 -17.80 -17.11
CA ALA A 27 -15.06 -17.34 -18.37
C ALA A 27 -13.65 -17.93 -18.59
N GLU A 28 -12.84 -18.02 -17.53
CA GLU A 28 -11.53 -18.70 -17.55
C GLU A 28 -11.68 -20.21 -17.82
N SER A 29 -12.76 -20.86 -17.34
CA SER A 29 -13.04 -22.29 -17.61
C SER A 29 -13.55 -22.59 -19.02
N LEU A 30 -14.17 -21.61 -19.70
CA LEU A 30 -14.78 -21.79 -21.02
C LEU A 30 -13.80 -21.53 -22.19
N VAL A 31 -12.69 -20.82 -21.94
CA VAL A 31 -11.67 -20.51 -22.96
C VAL A 31 -10.54 -21.56 -23.00
N GLY A 32 -10.47 -22.48 -22.03
CA GLY A 32 -9.39 -23.46 -21.88
C GLY A 32 -9.73 -24.92 -22.15
N GLN A 33 -10.75 -25.24 -22.97
CA GLN A 33 -10.98 -26.63 -23.42
C GLN A 33 -10.27 -26.92 -24.73
N ASN A 34 -8.95 -27.03 -24.69
CA ASN A 34 -8.18 -27.97 -25.52
C ASN A 34 -6.73 -27.98 -25.04
N GLN A 35 -6.24 -29.18 -24.73
CA GLN A 35 -4.88 -29.53 -24.23
C GLN A 35 -4.70 -29.45 -22.71
N GLN A 36 -5.20 -30.47 -22.01
CA GLN A 36 -4.60 -30.88 -20.74
C GLN A 36 -3.30 -31.62 -21.07
N GLU A 37 -2.18 -30.88 -21.11
CA GLU A 37 -0.90 -31.48 -20.76
C GLU A 37 -0.94 -31.76 -19.25
N GLU A 38 -0.71 -33.01 -18.85
CA GLU A 38 -0.49 -33.40 -17.46
C GLU A 38 0.75 -32.67 -16.94
N GLN A 39 0.54 -31.49 -16.35
CA GLN A 39 1.53 -30.85 -15.49
C GLN A 39 1.91 -31.86 -14.39
N PRO A 40 3.21 -32.14 -14.18
CA PRO A 40 3.62 -33.01 -13.09
C PRO A 40 3.08 -32.42 -11.80
N LYS A 41 2.37 -33.24 -11.00
CA LYS A 41 1.99 -32.88 -9.63
C LYS A 41 3.27 -32.55 -8.87
N THR A 42 3.65 -31.27 -8.84
CA THR A 42 4.61 -30.76 -7.89
C THR A 42 4.05 -31.12 -6.52
N SER A 43 4.86 -31.79 -5.69
CA SER A 43 4.40 -32.18 -4.37
C SER A 43 4.07 -30.90 -3.60
N GLU A 44 3.02 -30.91 -2.76
CA GLU A 44 2.63 -29.75 -1.95
C GLU A 44 3.83 -29.18 -1.16
N VAL A 45 4.77 -30.04 -0.81
CA VAL A 45 6.02 -29.70 -0.11
C VAL A 45 6.98 -28.88 -0.97
N PHE A 46 7.09 -29.15 -2.27
CA PHE A 46 7.89 -28.30 -3.17
C PHE A 46 7.25 -26.92 -3.36
N SER A 47 5.92 -26.81 -3.28
CA SER A 47 5.23 -25.51 -3.35
C SER A 47 5.61 -24.56 -2.19
N LEU A 48 5.91 -25.09 -1.00
CA LEU A 48 6.41 -24.31 0.14
C LEU A 48 7.77 -23.67 -0.17
N VAL A 49 8.69 -24.45 -0.74
CA VAL A 49 10.04 -23.97 -1.10
C VAL A 49 9.96 -22.91 -2.20
N GLU A 50 9.13 -23.15 -3.21
CA GLU A 50 8.87 -22.20 -4.28
C GLU A 50 8.32 -20.88 -3.74
N ARG A 51 7.27 -20.91 -2.90
CA ARG A 51 6.69 -19.71 -2.27
C ARG A 51 7.68 -19.00 -1.36
N PHE A 52 8.48 -19.74 -0.58
CA PHE A 52 9.54 -19.17 0.26
C PHE A 52 10.51 -18.35 -0.59
N VAL A 53 11.08 -18.95 -1.64
CA VAL A 53 12.02 -18.27 -2.53
C VAL A 53 11.35 -17.12 -3.30
N GLN A 54 10.08 -17.29 -3.66
CA GLN A 54 9.30 -16.26 -4.36
C GLN A 54 9.15 -14.98 -3.53
N ILE A 55 8.98 -15.08 -2.20
CA ILE A 55 8.94 -13.91 -1.32
C ILE A 55 10.23 -13.10 -1.48
N TYR A 56 11.38 -13.72 -1.24
CA TYR A 56 12.68 -13.03 -1.35
C TYR A 56 12.89 -12.41 -2.73
N LYS A 57 12.66 -13.20 -3.79
CA LYS A 57 12.84 -12.73 -5.17
C LYS A 57 11.95 -11.54 -5.51
N SER A 58 10.70 -11.54 -5.04
CA SER A 58 9.76 -10.45 -5.29
C SER A 58 10.10 -9.17 -4.50
N HIS A 59 11.04 -9.27 -3.56
CA HIS A 59 11.56 -8.16 -2.78
C HIS A 59 13.01 -7.81 -3.16
N GLY A 60 13.48 -8.25 -4.34
CA GLY A 60 14.81 -7.92 -4.86
C GLY A 60 15.95 -8.72 -4.23
N ILE A 61 15.65 -9.84 -3.54
CA ILE A 61 16.64 -10.70 -2.90
C ILE A 61 16.78 -11.98 -3.73
N GLU A 62 17.93 -12.12 -4.38
CA GLU A 62 18.28 -13.34 -5.10
C GLU A 62 18.46 -14.53 -4.15
N ARG A 63 18.24 -15.74 -4.67
CA ARG A 63 18.30 -16.97 -3.85
C ARG A 63 19.61 -17.12 -3.07
N THR A 64 20.73 -16.76 -3.70
CA THR A 64 22.06 -16.80 -3.08
C THR A 64 22.30 -15.71 -2.04
N GLN A 65 21.45 -14.68 -2.00
CA GLN A 65 21.52 -13.58 -1.03
C GLN A 65 20.67 -13.85 0.22
N ILE A 66 19.74 -14.82 0.18
CA ILE A 66 18.85 -15.16 1.30
C ILE A 66 19.63 -15.40 2.62
N PRO A 67 20.69 -16.22 2.65
CA PRO A 67 21.47 -16.43 3.88
C PRO A 67 22.07 -15.13 4.46
N ARG A 68 22.51 -14.22 3.57
CA ARG A 68 23.08 -12.94 3.98
C ARG A 68 22.02 -12.03 4.58
N PHE A 69 20.85 -11.93 3.94
CA PHE A 69 19.75 -11.09 4.41
C PHE A 69 19.24 -11.54 5.79
N LEU A 70 19.09 -12.85 5.98
CA LEU A 70 18.64 -13.41 7.25
C LEU A 70 19.69 -13.37 8.38
N GLY A 71 20.95 -13.12 8.03
CA GLY A 71 22.07 -13.11 8.96
C GLY A 71 22.30 -14.46 9.67
N GLU A 72 23.11 -14.43 10.72
CA GLU A 72 23.42 -15.63 11.51
C GLU A 72 22.19 -16.23 12.20
N GLU A 73 21.20 -15.39 12.55
CA GLU A 73 19.98 -15.82 13.23
C GLU A 73 19.06 -16.69 12.38
N GLY A 74 19.13 -16.55 11.05
CA GLY A 74 18.39 -17.39 10.11
C GLY A 74 18.94 -18.79 9.97
N GLY A 75 20.21 -19.01 10.33
CA GLY A 75 20.84 -20.33 10.33
C GLY A 75 20.94 -21.00 8.95
N LEU A 76 20.75 -20.26 7.86
CA LEU A 76 20.94 -20.77 6.50
C LEU A 76 22.36 -20.52 6.00
N SER A 77 22.90 -21.48 5.25
CA SER A 77 24.14 -21.34 4.49
C SER A 77 23.87 -21.29 2.98
N LEU A 78 24.88 -20.92 2.19
CA LEU A 78 24.81 -21.01 0.73
C LEU A 78 24.55 -22.42 0.22
N VAL A 79 24.97 -23.44 0.97
CA VAL A 79 24.75 -24.85 0.60
C VAL A 79 23.27 -25.19 0.74
N ASP A 80 22.62 -24.71 1.78
CA ASP A 80 21.20 -24.97 2.05
C ASP A 80 20.32 -24.38 0.95
N VAL A 81 20.62 -23.16 0.50
CA VAL A 81 19.86 -22.50 -0.58
C VAL A 81 20.30 -22.94 -1.99
N SER A 82 21.18 -23.93 -2.15
CA SER A 82 21.68 -24.31 -3.49
C SER A 82 20.70 -25.13 -4.34
N THR A 83 19.82 -25.90 -3.72
CA THR A 83 18.75 -26.67 -4.39
C THR A 83 17.47 -26.67 -3.55
N ASP A 84 16.33 -27.03 -4.13
CA ASP A 84 15.06 -27.05 -3.41
C ASP A 84 15.02 -28.12 -2.33
N GLU A 85 15.63 -29.28 -2.57
CA GLU A 85 15.68 -30.38 -1.61
C GLU A 85 16.50 -30.01 -0.38
N LYS A 86 17.62 -29.31 -0.55
CA LYS A 86 18.45 -28.86 0.57
C LYS A 86 17.78 -27.75 1.34
N LEU A 87 17.15 -26.81 0.63
CA LEU A 87 16.43 -25.72 1.27
C LEU A 87 15.29 -26.29 2.11
N LEU A 88 14.51 -27.22 1.55
CA LEU A 88 13.44 -27.91 2.26
C LEU A 88 13.92 -28.57 3.56
N GLN A 89 15.09 -29.21 3.55
CA GLN A 89 15.67 -29.85 4.75
C GLN A 89 16.11 -28.83 5.81
N ALA A 90 16.48 -27.62 5.41
CA ALA A 90 16.89 -26.54 6.30
C ALA A 90 15.73 -25.69 6.83
N LEU A 91 14.61 -25.64 6.08
CA LEU A 91 13.40 -24.92 6.48
C LEU A 91 12.85 -25.47 7.79
N ASN A 92 12.49 -24.56 8.68
CA ASN A 92 11.88 -24.86 9.97
C ASN A 92 10.87 -23.77 10.34
N GLU A 93 10.04 -24.05 11.34
CA GLU A 93 8.92 -23.19 11.74
C GLU A 93 9.36 -21.76 12.09
N LYS A 94 10.48 -21.62 12.81
CA LYS A 94 11.01 -20.31 13.19
C LYS A 94 11.36 -19.49 11.94
N LEU A 95 12.09 -20.10 11.00
CA LEU A 95 12.54 -19.44 9.78
C LEU A 95 11.38 -19.00 8.88
N LEU A 96 10.37 -19.87 8.73
CA LEU A 96 9.18 -19.58 7.95
C LEU A 96 8.38 -18.42 8.57
N GLN A 97 8.20 -18.45 9.90
CA GLN A 97 7.51 -17.37 10.61
C GLN A 97 8.28 -16.05 10.53
N THR A 98 9.60 -16.06 10.77
CA THR A 98 10.45 -14.88 10.63
C THR A 98 10.36 -14.28 9.22
N THR A 99 10.37 -15.11 8.18
CA THR A 99 10.22 -14.65 6.79
C THR A 99 8.88 -13.95 6.58
N CYS A 100 7.78 -14.57 7.03
CA CYS A 100 6.45 -13.98 6.97
C CYS A 100 6.37 -12.64 7.71
N ASP A 101 6.92 -12.57 8.93
CA ASP A 101 6.90 -11.37 9.76
C ASP A 101 7.73 -10.23 9.17
N SER A 102 8.91 -10.54 8.62
CA SER A 102 9.78 -9.55 7.96
C SER A 102 9.11 -8.91 6.75
N PHE A 103 8.43 -9.70 5.91
CA PHE A 103 7.83 -9.20 4.67
C PHE A 103 6.34 -8.86 4.78
N GLY A 104 5.69 -9.16 5.91
CA GLY A 104 4.25 -8.96 6.11
C GLY A 104 3.39 -9.94 5.31
N VAL A 105 3.93 -11.10 4.96
CA VAL A 105 3.23 -12.14 4.19
C VAL A 105 2.45 -13.06 5.13
N GLN A 106 1.24 -13.46 4.74
CA GLN A 106 0.42 -14.39 5.49
C GLN A 106 1.06 -15.78 5.52
N ARG A 107 1.20 -16.34 6.73
CA ARG A 107 1.79 -17.67 6.89
C ARG A 107 0.99 -18.77 6.19
N ASP A 108 -0.33 -18.65 6.22
CA ASP A 108 -1.26 -19.53 5.51
C ASP A 108 -1.01 -19.56 3.99
N TRP A 109 -0.63 -18.42 3.39
CA TRP A 109 -0.21 -18.39 2.00
C TRP A 109 1.13 -19.10 1.82
N LEU A 110 2.13 -18.87 2.67
CA LEU A 110 3.40 -19.57 2.55
C LEU A 110 3.23 -21.11 2.65
N ASP A 111 2.32 -21.58 3.52
CA ASP A 111 2.00 -22.99 3.71
C ASP A 111 1.16 -23.61 2.56
N GLY A 112 0.92 -22.88 1.47
CA GLY A 112 0.30 -23.41 0.25
C GLY A 112 -1.21 -23.16 0.13
N LYS A 113 -1.87 -22.53 1.12
CA LYS A 113 -3.32 -22.27 1.04
C LYS A 113 -3.63 -21.23 -0.04
N ASP A 114 -4.85 -21.30 -0.57
CA ASP A 114 -5.42 -20.31 -1.50
C ASP A 114 -6.03 -19.14 -0.72
N VAL A 115 -5.16 -18.31 -0.15
CA VAL A 115 -5.49 -17.07 0.58
C VAL A 115 -4.63 -15.93 0.03
N PRO A 116 -4.98 -14.65 0.27
CA PRO A 116 -4.13 -13.54 -0.12
C PRO A 116 -2.71 -13.60 0.47
N ILE A 117 -1.72 -13.09 -0.27
CA ILE A 117 -0.32 -12.97 0.14
C ILE A 117 -0.22 -12.04 1.35
N TYR A 118 -0.87 -10.88 1.29
CA TYR A 118 -0.86 -9.88 2.37
C TYR A 118 -2.20 -9.90 3.13
N PRO A 119 -2.20 -9.62 4.45
CA PRO A 119 -3.43 -9.49 5.19
C PRO A 119 -4.23 -8.27 4.70
N TYR A 120 -5.56 -8.35 4.79
CA TYR A 120 -6.42 -7.21 4.50
C TYR A 120 -6.23 -6.12 5.55
N LEU A 121 -5.69 -4.97 5.15
CA LEU A 121 -5.53 -3.79 6.00
C LEU A 121 -6.40 -2.68 5.46
N GLY A 122 -7.31 -2.13 6.26
CA GLY A 122 -8.20 -1.06 5.81
C GLY A 122 -8.55 -0.12 6.95
N HIS A 123 -8.58 1.17 6.66
CA HIS A 123 -8.86 2.23 7.63
C HIS A 123 -10.08 3.07 7.24
N ASN A 124 -10.75 2.75 6.13
CA ASN A 124 -11.96 3.36 5.56
C ASN A 124 -12.16 4.82 6.01
N ASP A 125 -13.17 5.06 6.83
CA ASP A 125 -13.50 6.37 7.41
C ASP A 125 -12.95 6.58 8.83
N ASP A 126 -12.19 5.62 9.36
CA ASP A 126 -11.51 5.68 10.65
C ASP A 126 -10.08 6.23 10.52
N LEU A 127 -9.99 7.57 10.55
CA LEU A 127 -8.70 8.24 10.58
C LEU A 127 -7.90 7.98 11.85
N SER A 128 -8.53 7.54 12.95
CA SER A 128 -7.81 7.22 14.19
C SER A 128 -6.92 6.01 13.99
N SER A 129 -7.48 4.90 13.51
CA SER A 129 -6.68 3.71 13.24
C SER A 129 -5.64 3.95 12.14
N TYR A 130 -5.94 4.81 11.17
CA TYR A 130 -4.96 5.22 10.16
C TYR A 130 -3.77 5.98 10.76
N ILE A 131 -4.03 6.93 11.66
CA ILE A 131 -2.96 7.65 12.38
C ILE A 131 -2.14 6.67 13.21
N ASP A 132 -2.81 5.80 13.98
CA ASP A 132 -2.15 4.83 14.85
C ASP A 132 -1.28 3.86 14.02
N PHE A 133 -1.76 3.45 12.83
CA PHE A 133 -1.00 2.67 11.85
C PHE A 133 0.27 3.41 11.38
N LEU A 134 0.16 4.66 10.92
CA LEU A 134 1.33 5.42 10.47
C LEU A 134 2.35 5.64 11.59
N LEU A 135 1.88 5.89 12.81
CA LEU A 135 2.75 6.03 13.98
C LEU A 135 3.46 4.74 14.32
N GLU A 136 2.79 3.59 14.20
CA GLU A 136 3.41 2.29 14.36
C GLU A 136 4.52 2.08 13.31
N LEU A 137 4.26 2.42 12.04
CA LEU A 137 5.31 2.35 11.02
C LEU A 137 6.50 3.26 11.39
N LYS A 138 6.28 4.47 11.90
CA LYS A 138 7.36 5.39 12.30
C LYS A 138 8.19 4.92 13.49
N LYS A 139 7.66 4.06 14.38
CA LYS A 139 8.43 3.52 15.52
C LYS A 139 9.67 2.75 15.08
N SER A 140 9.66 2.19 13.88
CA SER A 140 10.79 1.49 13.30
C SER A 140 11.99 2.40 13.02
N GLY A 141 11.79 3.72 12.90
CA GLY A 141 12.84 4.70 12.63
C GLY A 141 13.46 4.64 11.23
N VAL A 142 12.92 3.79 10.35
CA VAL A 142 13.39 3.59 8.97
C VAL A 142 12.55 4.38 7.97
N ALA A 143 13.02 4.45 6.73
CA ALA A 143 12.34 5.17 5.66
C ALA A 143 10.97 4.56 5.35
N ILE A 144 9.97 5.43 5.16
CA ILE A 144 8.59 5.05 4.81
C ILE A 144 8.19 5.77 3.53
N GLN A 145 7.55 5.06 2.62
CA GLN A 145 7.02 5.63 1.38
C GLN A 145 5.54 5.26 1.21
N GLY A 146 4.72 6.24 0.88
CA GLY A 146 3.33 6.03 0.48
C GLY A 146 3.19 6.05 -1.05
N PHE A 147 2.21 5.32 -1.55
CA PHE A 147 1.81 5.32 -2.96
C PHE A 147 0.31 5.49 -3.08
N ALA A 148 -0.11 6.33 -4.02
CA ALA A 148 -1.50 6.47 -4.41
C ALA A 148 -1.63 6.07 -5.87
N ILE A 149 -2.32 4.96 -6.13
CA ILE A 149 -2.30 4.29 -7.42
C ILE A 149 -3.66 4.49 -8.09
N LYS A 150 -3.68 5.10 -9.27
CA LYS A 150 -4.88 5.32 -10.09
C LYS A 150 -4.78 4.59 -11.42
N ARG A 151 -5.89 4.50 -12.15
CA ARG A 151 -5.90 3.98 -13.53
C ARG A 151 -5.37 5.00 -14.55
N PRO A 152 -4.88 4.56 -15.72
CA PRO A 152 -4.51 5.48 -16.80
C PRO A 152 -5.66 6.38 -17.24
N GLU A 153 -6.88 5.84 -17.32
CA GLU A 153 -8.08 6.55 -17.77
C GLU A 153 -8.62 7.54 -16.74
N ASP A 154 -8.24 7.37 -15.47
CA ASP A 154 -8.74 8.21 -14.39
C ASP A 154 -8.13 9.61 -14.48
N LYS A 155 -8.96 10.57 -14.89
CA LYS A 155 -8.60 11.99 -15.00
C LYS A 155 -8.79 12.76 -13.70
N LEU A 156 -9.13 12.06 -12.61
CA LEU A 156 -9.41 12.65 -11.29
C LEU A 156 -10.51 13.72 -11.36
N GLN A 157 -11.54 13.45 -12.17
CA GLN A 157 -12.69 14.34 -12.29
C GLN A 157 -13.61 14.19 -11.06
N LYS A 158 -14.09 15.32 -10.57
CA LYS A 158 -15.12 15.33 -9.52
C LYS A 158 -16.45 15.02 -10.20
N SER A 159 -17.22 14.05 -9.68
CA SER A 159 -18.58 13.86 -10.17
C SER A 159 -19.41 15.11 -9.86
N ILE A 160 -20.06 15.67 -10.88
CA ILE A 160 -20.91 16.87 -10.78
C ILE A 160 -22.34 16.48 -10.34
N GLU A 161 -22.72 15.21 -10.49
CA GLU A 161 -24.08 14.75 -10.19
C GLU A 161 -24.08 13.59 -9.20
N SER A 162 -24.89 13.73 -8.17
CA SER A 162 -25.16 12.68 -7.17
C SER A 162 -25.73 11.39 -7.77
N HIS A 163 -26.14 11.39 -9.04
CA HIS A 163 -26.91 10.33 -9.71
C HIS A 163 -26.45 9.98 -11.15
N GLY A 164 -25.39 10.61 -11.67
CA GLY A 164 -24.75 10.17 -12.92
C GLY A 164 -23.87 8.94 -12.67
N PRO A 165 -23.47 8.16 -13.71
CA PRO A 165 -22.45 7.14 -13.54
C PRO A 165 -21.17 7.84 -13.09
N CYS A 166 -20.88 7.79 -11.79
CA CYS A 166 -19.63 8.27 -11.24
C CYS A 166 -18.48 7.63 -12.03
N ASP A 167 -17.40 8.37 -12.25
CA ASP A 167 -16.12 7.72 -12.53
C ASP A 167 -15.84 6.79 -11.34
N CYS A 168 -16.11 5.50 -11.54
CA CYS A 168 -16.06 4.44 -10.53
C CYS A 168 -14.64 3.93 -10.30
N PHE A 169 -13.63 4.67 -10.74
CA PHE A 169 -12.25 4.29 -10.55
C PHE A 169 -11.87 4.53 -9.09
N PHE A 170 -11.40 3.47 -8.45
CA PHE A 170 -10.88 3.53 -7.11
C PHE A 170 -9.37 3.78 -7.15
N ILE A 171 -8.88 4.47 -6.13
CA ILE A 171 -7.47 4.75 -5.90
C ILE A 171 -6.99 3.82 -4.80
N ALA A 172 -5.99 2.99 -5.09
CA ALA A 172 -5.36 2.17 -4.07
C ALA A 172 -4.31 2.97 -3.30
N LEU A 173 -4.19 2.66 -2.01
CA LEU A 173 -3.10 3.13 -1.16
C LEU A 173 -2.18 1.97 -0.83
N LEU A 174 -0.88 2.19 -0.96
CA LEU A 174 0.15 1.22 -0.63
C LEU A 174 1.22 1.93 0.18
N PHE A 175 1.59 1.36 1.33
CA PHE A 175 2.76 1.79 2.09
C PHE A 175 3.89 0.79 1.93
N ARG A 176 5.11 1.28 2.04
CA ARG A 176 6.27 0.43 2.24
C ARG A 176 7.24 1.02 3.24
N VAL A 177 7.94 0.13 3.93
CA VAL A 177 8.92 0.43 4.96
C VAL A 177 10.23 -0.26 4.59
N GLU A 178 11.34 0.45 4.68
CA GLU A 178 12.66 -0.10 4.35
C GLU A 178 13.07 -1.13 5.41
N LEU A 179 13.50 -2.31 4.97
CA LEU A 179 14.00 -3.37 5.85
C LEU A 179 15.53 -3.37 5.89
N ASP A 180 16.15 -3.22 4.73
CA ASP A 180 17.59 -3.30 4.52
C ASP A 180 17.92 -2.73 3.13
N HIS A 181 19.19 -2.69 2.74
CA HIS A 181 19.63 -2.28 1.40
C HIS A 181 20.87 -3.05 0.93
N TRP A 182 20.99 -3.26 -0.38
CA TRP A 182 22.24 -3.71 -0.97
C TRP A 182 23.11 -2.50 -1.34
N GLY A 183 24.35 -2.46 -0.84
CA GLY A 183 25.31 -1.41 -1.22
C GLY A 183 25.02 -0.06 -0.56
N ASP A 184 25.15 1.03 -1.31
CA ASP A 184 24.84 2.38 -0.81
C ASP A 184 23.33 2.54 -0.61
N CYS A 185 22.93 3.29 0.42
CA CYS A 185 21.52 3.58 0.67
C CYS A 185 20.86 4.16 -0.59
N CYS A 186 19.61 3.77 -0.88
CA CYS A 186 18.74 4.25 -1.96
C CYS A 186 18.78 3.54 -3.33
N GLN A 187 19.78 2.71 -3.67
CA GLN A 187 19.80 2.06 -5.01
C GLN A 187 19.10 0.69 -5.03
N ASP A 188 19.34 -0.13 -4.01
CA ASP A 188 18.82 -1.50 -3.92
C ASP A 188 18.18 -1.76 -2.54
N SER A 189 17.29 -0.87 -2.11
CA SER A 189 16.57 -1.02 -0.84
C SER A 189 15.58 -2.17 -0.90
N ILE A 190 15.57 -2.99 0.15
CA ILE A 190 14.63 -4.08 0.39
C ILE A 190 13.47 -3.51 1.20
N TRP A 191 12.25 -3.74 0.74
CA TRP A 191 11.05 -3.13 1.32
C TRP A 191 10.09 -4.17 1.88
N ARG A 192 9.41 -3.83 2.98
CA ARG A 192 8.16 -4.48 3.40
C ARG A 192 6.98 -3.70 2.86
N TYR A 193 5.96 -4.38 2.35
CA TYR A 193 4.77 -3.75 1.76
C TYR A 193 3.54 -3.88 2.67
N TYR A 194 2.69 -2.86 2.63
CA TYR A 194 1.42 -2.75 3.35
C TYR A 194 0.34 -2.23 2.38
N PRO A 195 -0.26 -3.10 1.56
CA PRO A 195 -1.39 -2.72 0.73
C PRO A 195 -2.59 -2.38 1.60
N LEU A 196 -3.26 -1.27 1.33
CA LEU A 196 -4.51 -0.92 1.99
C LEU A 196 -5.71 -1.25 1.09
N GLY A 197 -6.61 -2.07 1.60
CA GLY A 197 -7.87 -2.47 0.97
C GLY A 197 -8.97 -1.40 1.03
N ASP A 198 -8.60 -0.13 1.24
CA ASP A 198 -9.56 0.99 1.31
C ASP A 198 -10.19 1.25 -0.06
N GLN A 199 -11.51 1.18 -0.16
CA GLN A 199 -12.24 1.48 -1.40
C GLN A 199 -12.43 2.99 -1.57
N ILE A 200 -11.44 3.66 -2.14
CA ILE A 200 -11.42 5.12 -2.29
C ILE A 200 -11.81 5.50 -3.71
N TYR A 201 -13.03 6.01 -3.90
CA TYR A 201 -13.46 6.55 -5.20
C TYR A 201 -13.18 8.04 -5.29
N TRP A 202 -12.48 8.48 -6.33
CA TRP A 202 -12.18 9.91 -6.49
C TRP A 202 -13.42 10.72 -6.89
N GLY A 203 -14.28 10.17 -7.74
CA GLY A 203 -15.52 10.83 -8.17
C GLY A 203 -16.47 11.14 -7.00
N TYR A 204 -16.45 10.33 -5.95
CA TYR A 204 -17.33 10.45 -4.79
C TYR A 204 -16.71 11.35 -3.71
N GLU A 205 -17.38 12.46 -3.39
CA GLU A 205 -16.86 13.50 -2.49
C GLU A 205 -16.39 12.94 -1.14
N ARG A 206 -17.17 12.06 -0.51
CA ARG A 206 -16.81 11.52 0.82
C ARG A 206 -15.46 10.81 0.81
N THR A 207 -15.26 9.87 -0.12
CA THR A 207 -14.02 9.09 -0.20
C THR A 207 -12.85 9.92 -0.72
N ARG A 208 -13.10 10.87 -1.64
CA ARG A 208 -12.08 11.84 -2.09
C ARG A 208 -11.58 12.70 -0.94
N MET A 209 -12.49 13.22 -0.10
CA MET A 209 -12.12 14.01 1.08
C MET A 209 -11.34 13.18 2.12
N GLN A 210 -11.69 11.90 2.28
CA GLN A 210 -10.94 10.97 3.13
C GLN A 210 -9.53 10.74 2.60
N LEU A 211 -9.35 10.52 1.30
CA LEU A 211 -8.03 10.38 0.70
C LEU A 211 -7.17 11.61 0.96
N LYS A 212 -7.70 12.80 0.69
CA LYS A 212 -6.99 14.06 0.97
C LYS A 212 -6.62 14.21 2.44
N ALA A 213 -7.50 13.80 3.36
CA ALA A 213 -7.21 13.79 4.77
C ALA A 213 -6.08 12.80 5.14
N LYS A 214 -6.12 11.57 4.58
CA LYS A 214 -5.06 10.57 4.74
C LYS A 214 -3.72 11.08 4.22
N THR A 215 -3.70 11.67 3.03
CA THR A 215 -2.52 12.31 2.43
C THR A 215 -2.00 13.45 3.29
N LEU A 216 -2.88 14.33 3.80
CA LEU A 216 -2.49 15.42 4.70
C LEU A 216 -1.87 14.91 6.00
N ILE A 217 -2.47 13.90 6.62
CA ILE A 217 -1.96 13.28 7.85
C ILE A 217 -0.59 12.66 7.61
N ALA A 218 -0.44 11.86 6.54
CA ALA A 218 0.84 11.26 6.18
C ALA A 218 1.91 12.35 5.96
N HIS A 219 1.55 13.41 5.22
CA HIS A 219 2.43 14.54 4.98
C HIS A 219 2.88 15.23 6.27
N MET A 220 1.97 15.49 7.21
CA MET A 220 2.30 16.05 8.54
C MET A 220 3.22 15.12 9.35
N LEU A 221 3.15 13.82 9.12
CA LEU A 221 4.05 12.83 9.70
C LEU A 221 5.35 12.65 8.87
N GLY A 222 5.63 13.49 7.87
CA GLY A 222 6.83 13.40 7.02
C GLY A 222 6.83 12.19 6.08
N ILE A 223 5.67 11.58 5.84
CA ILE A 223 5.49 10.44 4.92
C ILE A 223 4.89 10.99 3.63
N TYR A 224 5.66 10.89 2.55
CA TYR A 224 5.27 11.42 1.24
C TYR A 224 4.66 10.34 0.35
N PHE A 225 3.72 10.75 -0.49
CA PHE A 225 3.06 9.91 -1.46
C PHE A 225 3.69 10.08 -2.85
N LYS A 226 3.95 8.95 -3.51
CA LYS A 226 4.20 8.92 -4.95
C LYS A 226 2.91 8.54 -5.67
N GLY A 227 2.45 9.35 -6.60
CA GLY A 227 1.31 8.98 -7.43
C GLY A 227 1.76 8.04 -8.55
N CYS A 228 1.14 6.87 -8.62
CA CYS A 228 1.41 5.85 -9.63
C CYS A 228 0.18 5.62 -10.52
N VAL A 229 0.45 5.08 -11.71
CA VAL A 229 -0.58 4.69 -12.68
C VAL A 229 -0.42 3.21 -12.99
N MET A 230 -1.51 2.44 -12.86
CA MET A 230 -1.52 0.98 -13.07
C MET A 230 -2.83 0.50 -13.68
N GLU A 231 -2.79 -0.68 -14.30
CA GLU A 231 -3.98 -1.29 -14.90
C GLU A 231 -4.98 -1.72 -13.82
N ALA A 232 -6.25 -1.79 -14.22
CA ALA A 232 -7.36 -2.06 -13.31
C ALA A 232 -7.17 -3.33 -12.46
N ASP A 233 -6.76 -4.42 -13.09
CA ASP A 233 -6.53 -5.72 -12.50
C ASP A 233 -5.34 -5.73 -11.54
N GLU A 234 -4.26 -5.00 -11.84
CA GLU A 234 -3.12 -4.83 -10.95
C GLU A 234 -3.51 -4.09 -9.67
N ILE A 235 -4.31 -3.01 -9.80
CA ILE A 235 -4.77 -2.25 -8.64
C ILE A 235 -5.72 -3.11 -7.78
N GLU A 236 -6.68 -3.83 -8.40
CA GLU A 236 -7.57 -4.78 -7.70
C GLU A 236 -6.72 -5.82 -6.93
N ALA A 237 -5.72 -6.42 -7.59
CA ALA A 237 -4.88 -7.45 -7.00
C ALA A 237 -3.97 -6.94 -5.86
N ILE A 238 -3.44 -5.70 -5.94
CA ILE A 238 -2.69 -5.08 -4.84
C ILE A 238 -3.61 -4.88 -3.63
N MET A 239 -4.80 -4.28 -3.83
CA MET A 239 -5.73 -4.00 -2.73
C MET A 239 -6.24 -5.27 -2.05
N GLU A 240 -6.45 -6.32 -2.82
CA GLU A 240 -6.86 -7.62 -2.31
C GLU A 240 -5.68 -8.43 -1.72
N GLY A 241 -4.45 -7.90 -1.81
CA GLY A 241 -3.24 -8.54 -1.28
C GLY A 241 -2.84 -9.81 -2.04
N GLN A 242 -3.23 -9.95 -3.30
CA GLN A 242 -3.04 -11.16 -4.10
C GLN A 242 -1.71 -11.22 -4.85
N ILE A 243 -1.00 -10.09 -4.98
CA ILE A 243 0.27 -10.01 -5.70
C ILE A 243 1.33 -9.27 -4.87
N PHE A 244 2.61 -9.57 -5.15
CA PHE A 244 3.74 -8.82 -4.62
C PHE A 244 3.84 -7.45 -5.31
N PRO A 245 3.79 -6.32 -4.59
CA PRO A 245 3.89 -5.01 -5.23
C PRO A 245 5.29 -4.70 -5.79
N GLY A 246 6.36 -5.20 -5.16
CA GLY A 246 7.74 -4.86 -5.50
C GLY A 246 8.06 -4.90 -7.00
N PRO A 247 7.81 -6.02 -7.70
CA PRO A 247 8.08 -6.14 -9.13
C PRO A 247 7.31 -5.12 -9.98
N LEU A 248 6.11 -4.71 -9.56
CA LEU A 248 5.32 -3.69 -10.27
C LEU A 248 5.82 -2.27 -10.00
N MET A 249 6.24 -1.98 -8.77
CA MET A 249 6.62 -0.64 -8.33
C MET A 249 7.99 -0.22 -8.87
N GLU A 250 8.97 -1.13 -8.91
CA GLU A 250 10.35 -0.84 -9.30
C GLU A 250 10.49 -0.44 -10.78
N HIS A 251 9.71 -1.06 -11.66
CA HIS A 251 9.75 -0.80 -13.10
C HIS A 251 9.00 0.48 -13.50
N ARG A 252 8.22 1.08 -12.59
CA ARG A 252 7.32 2.20 -12.87
C ARG A 252 7.68 3.45 -12.08
N SER A 253 8.99 3.75 -12.02
CA SER A 253 9.58 4.87 -11.30
C SER A 253 9.15 6.28 -11.74
N HIS A 254 8.25 6.41 -12.73
CA HIS A 254 7.69 7.68 -13.14
C HIS A 254 6.47 8.05 -12.29
N VAL A 255 6.52 9.23 -11.68
CA VAL A 255 5.39 9.79 -10.95
C VAL A 255 4.30 10.17 -11.96
N GLY A 256 3.17 9.48 -11.91
CA GLY A 256 2.04 9.71 -12.82
C GLY A 256 1.11 10.83 -12.36
N TRP A 257 1.15 11.19 -11.07
CA TRP A 257 0.42 12.32 -10.48
C TRP A 257 0.95 12.63 -9.07
N TYR A 258 0.55 13.76 -8.47
CA TYR A 258 1.01 14.18 -7.14
C TYR A 258 -0.18 14.33 -6.19
N PRO A 259 -0.45 13.36 -5.30
CA PRO A 259 -1.54 13.45 -4.34
C PRO A 259 -1.48 14.69 -3.44
N GLU A 260 -0.27 15.18 -3.17
CA GLU A 260 -0.02 16.36 -2.35
C GLU A 260 -0.56 17.67 -2.98
N ASP A 261 -0.68 17.74 -4.31
CA ASP A 261 -1.24 18.91 -4.99
C ASP A 261 -2.70 19.18 -4.59
N TYR A 262 -3.36 18.20 -3.96
CA TYR A 262 -4.75 18.27 -3.52
C TYR A 262 -4.95 18.57 -2.03
N ILE A 263 -3.88 18.69 -1.23
CA ILE A 263 -3.95 18.97 0.22
C ILE A 263 -3.49 20.39 0.58
N PHE A 264 -2.90 21.11 -0.38
CA PHE A 264 -2.45 22.48 -0.24
C PHE A 264 -3.46 23.48 -0.78
N THR A 265 -3.32 24.71 -0.32
CA THR A 265 -4.00 25.90 -0.83
C THR A 265 -3.10 26.67 -1.79
N ALA A 266 -3.67 27.57 -2.59
CA ALA A 266 -2.92 28.42 -3.52
C ALA A 266 -1.89 29.34 -2.84
N ALA A 267 -2.05 29.60 -1.54
CA ALA A 267 -1.05 30.33 -0.76
C ALA A 267 0.16 29.45 -0.37
N GLU A 268 0.00 28.12 -0.34
CA GLU A 268 1.01 27.15 0.10
C GLU A 268 1.79 26.54 -1.07
N SER A 269 1.12 26.29 -2.20
CA SER A 269 1.72 25.63 -3.35
C SER A 269 1.26 26.26 -4.67
N ARG A 270 2.21 26.43 -5.60
CA ARG A 270 1.94 26.88 -6.97
C ARG A 270 1.38 25.75 -7.85
N SER A 271 1.54 24.50 -7.44
CA SER A 271 1.04 23.32 -8.14
C SER A 271 -0.32 22.86 -7.62
N VAL A 272 -1.02 23.68 -6.85
CA VAL A 272 -2.29 23.31 -6.24
C VAL A 272 -3.32 22.90 -7.29
N ALA A 273 -3.91 21.73 -7.10
CA ALA A 273 -4.96 21.20 -7.96
C ALA A 273 -6.37 21.51 -7.42
N ASP A 274 -6.53 21.71 -6.10
CA ASP A 274 -7.85 21.89 -5.48
C ASP A 274 -7.84 22.58 -4.11
N SER A 275 -7.67 23.91 -4.11
CA SER A 275 -7.58 24.71 -2.88
C SER A 275 -8.85 24.70 -2.03
N GLU A 276 -10.03 24.65 -2.67
CA GLU A 276 -11.32 24.74 -1.96
C GLU A 276 -11.54 23.51 -1.08
N GLU A 277 -11.36 22.31 -1.64
CA GLU A 277 -11.51 21.08 -0.87
C GLU A 277 -10.37 20.90 0.14
N ALA A 278 -9.14 21.35 -0.16
CA ALA A 278 -8.05 21.34 0.82
C ALA A 278 -8.44 22.11 2.10
N LEU A 279 -9.05 23.29 1.96
CA LEU A 279 -9.59 24.05 3.11
C LEU A 279 -10.72 23.31 3.82
N LYS A 280 -11.65 22.70 3.07
CA LYS A 280 -12.72 21.89 3.65
C LYS A 280 -12.17 20.71 4.47
N VAL A 281 -11.15 20.00 3.97
CA VAL A 281 -10.47 18.91 4.68
C VAL A 281 -9.90 19.41 5.99
N ARG A 282 -9.16 20.52 5.98
CA ARG A 282 -8.53 21.09 7.20
C ARG A 282 -9.55 21.54 8.24
N ASN A 283 -10.64 22.16 7.79
CA ASN A 283 -11.72 22.57 8.67
C ASN A 283 -12.42 21.35 9.29
N TRP A 284 -12.69 20.32 8.48
CA TRP A 284 -13.28 19.06 8.95
C TRP A 284 -12.35 18.34 9.94
N TYR A 285 -11.06 18.27 9.60
CA TYR A 285 -9.98 17.69 10.40
C TYR A 285 -9.85 18.37 11.77
N SER A 286 -9.83 19.70 11.81
CA SER A 286 -9.75 20.48 13.05
C SER A 286 -11.00 20.31 13.91
N ARG A 287 -12.21 20.34 13.32
CA ARG A 287 -13.47 20.13 14.06
C ARG A 287 -13.58 18.76 14.71
N LYS A 288 -12.86 17.76 14.21
CA LYS A 288 -12.84 16.40 14.75
C LYS A 288 -11.81 16.20 15.86
N GLY A 289 -11.04 17.23 16.23
CA GLY A 289 -10.02 17.13 17.28
C GLY A 289 -8.73 16.41 16.84
N TRP A 290 -8.58 16.13 15.54
CA TRP A 290 -7.43 15.36 15.05
C TRP A 290 -6.15 16.18 15.07
N ARG A 291 -6.27 17.50 14.88
CA ARG A 291 -5.14 18.43 14.93
C ARG A 291 -4.45 18.33 16.28
N GLU A 292 -5.23 18.44 17.35
CA GLU A 292 -4.78 18.36 18.72
C GLU A 292 -4.21 16.97 19.04
N LYS A 293 -4.82 15.89 18.51
CA LYS A 293 -4.27 14.53 18.66
C LYS A 293 -2.90 14.41 18.00
N LEU A 294 -2.71 14.92 16.78
CA LEU A 294 -1.39 14.91 16.13
C LEU A 294 -0.41 15.83 16.82
N GLU A 295 -0.80 17.06 17.17
CA GLU A 295 0.09 18.02 17.85
C GLU A 295 0.59 17.50 19.21
N ALA A 296 -0.23 16.73 19.93
CA ALA A 296 0.20 16.05 21.14
C ALA A 296 1.29 14.98 20.91
N ILE A 297 1.42 14.47 19.68
CA ILE A 297 2.34 13.39 19.32
C ILE A 297 3.60 13.94 18.65
N ILE A 298 3.44 14.85 17.68
CA ILE A 298 4.56 15.39 16.88
C ILE A 298 4.97 16.81 17.26
N GLY A 299 4.31 17.43 18.23
CA GLY A 299 4.48 18.85 18.54
C GLY A 299 3.68 19.77 17.60
N PRO A 300 3.81 21.09 17.73
CA PRO A 300 3.05 22.06 16.95
C PRO A 300 3.17 21.84 15.43
N ILE A 301 2.05 21.66 14.73
CA ILE A 301 2.01 21.40 13.27
C ILE A 301 2.51 22.61 12.46
N GLU A 302 2.41 23.82 13.02
CA GLU A 302 2.85 25.07 12.40
C GLU A 302 4.35 25.11 12.11
N ASP A 303 5.14 24.28 12.79
CA ASP A 303 6.58 24.20 12.56
C ASP A 303 6.91 23.22 11.40
N ASN A 304 5.95 22.35 11.01
CA ASN A 304 6.08 21.30 9.98
C ASN A 304 5.16 21.53 8.75
N THR A 305 4.72 22.77 8.51
CA THR A 305 3.90 23.11 7.34
C THR A 305 4.46 24.32 6.58
N PRO A 306 4.18 24.47 5.27
CA PRO A 306 4.72 25.58 4.46
C PRO A 306 4.26 26.96 4.92
N LEU A 307 3.17 27.06 5.71
CA LEU A 307 2.63 28.33 6.19
C LEU A 307 2.41 28.34 7.70
N LYS A 308 2.86 29.44 8.33
CA LYS A 308 2.57 29.84 9.71
C LYS A 308 1.84 31.19 9.67
N ASP A 309 0.61 31.25 10.19
CA ASP A 309 -0.24 32.46 10.19
C ASP A 309 -0.40 33.14 8.81
N GLY A 310 -0.50 32.34 7.75
CA GLY A 310 -0.63 32.86 6.37
C GLY A 310 0.67 33.45 5.80
N LYS A 311 1.82 33.24 6.46
CA LYS A 311 3.16 33.57 5.96
C LYS A 311 3.96 32.29 5.74
N ILE A 312 4.89 32.32 4.78
CA ILE A 312 5.81 31.20 4.53
C ILE A 312 6.56 30.89 5.83
N ASN A 313 6.46 29.64 6.28
CA ASN A 313 7.21 29.17 7.44
C ASN A 313 8.70 29.14 7.06
N PRO A 314 9.56 29.94 7.70
CA PRO A 314 10.97 30.01 7.34
C PRO A 314 11.73 28.71 7.64
N HIS A 315 11.23 27.88 8.55
CA HIS A 315 11.84 26.60 8.94
C HIS A 315 11.33 25.40 8.13
N TRP A 316 10.36 25.63 7.23
CA TRP A 316 9.80 24.59 6.37
C TRP A 316 10.86 23.93 5.49
N HIS A 317 11.80 24.71 4.95
CA HIS A 317 12.88 24.17 4.11
C HIS A 317 13.89 23.36 4.92
N ASP A 318 14.22 23.81 6.13
CA ASP A 318 15.21 23.15 7.00
C ASP A 318 14.74 21.73 7.39
N SER A 319 13.44 21.58 7.67
CA SER A 319 12.84 20.27 7.98
C SER A 319 12.85 19.27 6.80
N ARG A 320 12.92 19.75 5.56
CA ARG A 320 13.02 18.87 4.38
C ARG A 320 14.42 18.32 4.19
N ASP A 321 15.44 19.14 4.43
CA ASP A 321 16.85 18.76 4.27
C ASP A 321 17.32 17.80 5.38
N GLU A 322 16.71 17.86 6.57
CA GLU A 322 16.93 16.88 7.66
C GLU A 322 16.24 15.52 7.43
N MET A 323 15.30 15.42 6.49
CA MET A 323 14.55 14.20 6.16
C MET A 323 15.07 13.49 4.89
N VAL A 324 16.12 14.00 4.25
CA VAL A 324 16.88 13.32 3.19
C VAL A 324 18.09 12.64 3.84
N TYR A 325 17.85 11.64 4.69
CA TYR A 325 18.87 10.72 5.20
C TYR A 325 18.33 9.31 5.30
#